data_AF-A0A257NEY0-F1
#
_entry.id   AF-A0A257NEY0-F1
#
_cell.length_a   1.000
_cell.length_b   1.000
_cell.length_c   1.000
_cell.angle_alpha   90.00
_cell.angle_beta   90.00
_cell.angle_gamma   90.00
#
_symmetry.space_group_name_H-M   'P 1'
#
loop_
_entity.id
_entity.type
_entity.pdbx_description
1 polymer ?
#
loop_
_entity_poly.entity_id
_entity_poly.type
_entity_poly.pdbx_seq_one_letter_code
_entity_poly.pdbx_strand_id
1 'polypeptide(L)'
;MTSLSEVNFKQNYQTHLKHLKLKGLQPKTVDAYSRAIRRFGEYFDHQLNDLSETQLLEYFSDLLETHSWSSVKLDLYGLKFFYIHVLHKLWLHLDLIKPPKPNACRTSSLLRKPSVCS
;
A
#
# COMPACT_ATOMS: atom_id res chain seq x y z
N MET A 1 -15.67 -0.35 -27.29
CA MET A 1 -15.28 1.06 -27.07
C MET A 1 -14.29 1.06 -25.92
N THR A 2 -13.01 1.32 -26.19
CA THR A 2 -11.98 1.36 -25.15
C THR A 2 -12.22 2.61 -24.31
N SER A 3 -12.41 2.46 -23.00
CA SER A 3 -12.60 3.60 -22.11
C SER A 3 -11.29 4.38 -21.97
N LEU A 4 -11.38 5.69 -21.71
CA LEU A 4 -10.20 6.52 -21.49
C LEU A 4 -9.35 6.01 -20.30
N SER A 5 -10.00 5.42 -19.28
CA SER A 5 -9.31 4.80 -18.14
C SER A 5 -8.45 3.61 -18.55
N GLU A 6 -8.94 2.74 -19.43
CA GLU A 6 -8.20 1.57 -19.92
C GLU A 6 -6.97 2.00 -20.75
N VAL A 7 -7.10 3.04 -21.58
CA VAL A 7 -5.99 3.58 -22.37
C VAL A 7 -4.90 4.15 -21.44
N ASN A 8 -5.31 4.97 -20.46
CA ASN A 8 -4.39 5.55 -19.49
C ASN A 8 -3.69 4.47 -18.65
N PHE A 9 -4.44 3.45 -18.22
CA PHE A 9 -3.87 2.32 -17.50
C PHE A 9 -2.84 1.57 -18.32
N LYS A 10 -3.12 1.26 -19.60
CA LYS A 10 -2.17 0.57 -20.48
C LYS A 10 -0.87 1.37 -20.62
N GLN A 11 -0.97 2.68 -20.79
CA GLN A 11 0.21 3.55 -20.85
C GLN A 11 1.01 3.51 -19.54
N ASN A 12 0.32 3.69 -18.40
CA ASN A 12 0.95 3.64 -17.08
C ASN A 12 1.58 2.28 -16.78
N TYR A 13 0.94 1.19 -17.18
CA TYR A 13 1.44 -0.18 -17.06
C TYR A 13 2.72 -0.38 -17.87
N GLN A 14 2.77 0.10 -19.11
CA GLN A 14 4.00 0.04 -19.91
C GLN A 14 5.14 0.85 -19.30
N THR A 15 4.85 2.03 -18.76
CA THR A 15 5.83 2.85 -18.02
C THR A 15 6.32 2.13 -16.77
N HIS A 16 5.44 1.47 -16.01
CA HIS A 16 5.78 0.65 -14.86
C HIS A 16 6.80 -0.45 -15.23
N LEU A 17 6.52 -1.22 -16.29
CA LEU A 17 7.42 -2.27 -16.76
C LEU A 17 8.82 -1.74 -17.12
N LYS A 18 8.88 -0.57 -17.78
CA LYS A 18 10.15 0.07 -18.11
C LYS A 18 10.91 0.45 -16.85
N HIS A 19 10.26 1.05 -15.85
CA HIS A 19 10.90 1.40 -14.58
C HIS A 19 11.41 0.19 -13.82
N LEU A 20 10.64 -0.91 -13.77
CA LEU A 20 11.08 -2.16 -13.12
C LEU A 20 12.36 -2.72 -13.76
N LYS A 21 12.42 -2.72 -15.10
CA LYS A 21 13.60 -3.17 -15.85
C LYS A 21 14.80 -2.25 -15.65
N LEU A 22 14.59 -0.93 -15.70
CA LEU A 22 15.66 0.06 -15.49
C LEU A 22 16.23 0.04 -14.07
N LYS A 23 15.44 -0.38 -13.07
CA LYS A 23 15.90 -0.58 -11.70
C LYS A 23 16.73 -1.85 -11.50
N GLY A 24 16.87 -2.70 -12.52
CA GLY A 24 17.66 -3.93 -12.44
C GLY A 24 17.08 -4.99 -11.50
N LEU A 25 15.74 -5.01 -11.32
CA LEU A 25 15.08 -6.00 -10.48
C LEU A 25 15.16 -7.40 -11.10
N GLN A 26 15.18 -8.43 -10.25
CA GLN A 26 15.15 -9.83 -10.72
C GLN A 26 13.88 -10.09 -11.54
N PRO A 27 13.94 -10.89 -12.62
CA PRO A 27 12.77 -11.17 -13.47
C PRO A 27 11.55 -11.66 -12.69
N LYS A 28 11.75 -12.51 -11.68
CA LYS A 28 10.68 -13.00 -10.79
C LYS A 28 9.95 -11.86 -10.05
N THR A 29 10.69 -10.82 -9.66
CA THR A 29 10.13 -9.65 -8.96
C THR A 29 9.43 -8.74 -9.94
N VAL A 30 9.98 -8.57 -11.15
CA VAL A 30 9.31 -7.84 -12.24
C VAL A 30 7.96 -8.49 -12.53
N ASP A 31 7.92 -9.81 -12.69
CA ASP A 31 6.68 -10.54 -12.94
C ASP A 31 5.68 -10.41 -11.79
N ALA A 32 6.14 -10.55 -10.54
CA ALA A 32 5.28 -10.40 -9.38
C ALA A 32 4.64 -9.00 -9.30
N TYR A 33 5.43 -7.93 -9.47
CA TYR A 33 4.92 -6.56 -9.38
C TYR A 33 4.02 -6.23 -10.58
N SER A 34 4.36 -6.73 -11.76
CA SER A 34 3.53 -6.56 -12.97
C SER A 34 2.18 -7.25 -12.81
N ARG A 35 2.14 -8.44 -12.20
CA ARG A 35 0.90 -9.15 -11.88
C ARG A 35 0.07 -8.40 -10.86
N ALA A 36 0.71 -7.81 -9.85
CA ALA A 36 0.03 -6.96 -8.87
C ALA A 36 -0.76 -5.85 -9.56
N ILE A 37 -0.10 -5.04 -10.41
CA ILE A 37 -0.75 -3.92 -11.10
C ILE A 37 -1.88 -4.38 -12.01
N ARG A 38 -1.77 -5.57 -12.61
CA ARG A 38 -2.87 -6.14 -13.41
C ARG A 38 -4.08 -6.49 -12.53
N ARG A 39 -3.88 -7.15 -11.39
CA ARG A 39 -4.96 -7.44 -10.43
C ARG A 39 -5.65 -6.18 -9.93
N PHE A 40 -4.86 -5.17 -9.59
CA PHE A 40 -5.39 -3.86 -9.21
C PHE A 40 -6.23 -3.25 -10.34
N GLY A 41 -5.74 -3.30 -11.58
CA GLY A 41 -6.49 -2.81 -12.75
C GLY A 41 -7.82 -3.56 -12.96
N GLU A 42 -7.81 -4.89 -12.80
CA GLU A 42 -9.01 -5.73 -12.90
C GLU A 42 -10.02 -5.45 -11.77
N TYR A 43 -9.54 -5.17 -10.56
CA TYR A 43 -10.39 -4.89 -9.40
C TYR A 43 -10.99 -3.47 -9.39
N PHE A 44 -10.23 -2.47 -9.83
CA PHE A 44 -10.60 -1.05 -9.77
C PHE A 44 -10.99 -0.46 -11.14
N ASP A 45 -11.43 -1.29 -12.10
CA ASP A 45 -11.80 -0.85 -13.45
C ASP A 45 -10.74 0.05 -14.12
N HIS A 46 -9.48 -0.30 -13.93
CA HIS A 46 -8.31 0.39 -14.45
C HIS A 46 -8.09 1.82 -13.90
N GLN A 47 -8.78 2.20 -12.82
CA GLN A 47 -8.65 3.50 -12.15
C GLN A 47 -7.69 3.45 -10.96
N LEU A 48 -6.38 3.47 -11.24
CA LEU A 48 -5.33 3.41 -10.19
C LEU A 48 -4.74 4.76 -9.80
N ASN A 49 -5.26 5.86 -10.35
CA ASN A 49 -4.68 7.18 -10.13
C ASN A 49 -4.98 7.73 -8.73
N ASP A 50 -6.18 7.49 -8.21
CA ASP A 50 -6.71 8.08 -6.97
C ASP A 50 -7.42 7.06 -6.10
N LEU A 51 -6.71 5.97 -5.74
CA LEU A 51 -7.23 5.01 -4.77
C LEU A 51 -7.27 5.61 -3.35
N SER A 52 -8.42 5.45 -2.70
CA SER A 52 -8.60 5.82 -1.29
C SER A 52 -8.06 4.75 -0.35
N GLU A 53 -7.81 5.14 0.89
CA GLU A 53 -7.38 4.24 1.97
C GLU A 53 -8.37 3.09 2.20
N THR A 54 -9.68 3.39 2.22
CA THR A 54 -10.74 2.39 2.39
C THR A 54 -10.77 1.37 1.26
N GLN A 55 -10.59 1.81 0.02
CA GLN A 55 -10.54 0.90 -1.13
C GLN A 55 -9.33 -0.05 -1.06
N LEU A 56 -8.18 0.46 -0.61
CA LEU A 56 -7.00 -0.37 -0.41
C LEU A 56 -7.19 -1.37 0.74
N LEU A 57 -7.83 -0.94 1.84
CA LEU A 57 -8.20 -1.81 2.96
C LEU A 57 -9.07 -2.98 2.52
N GLU A 58 -10.12 -2.68 1.76
CA GLU A 58 -11.08 -3.67 1.26
C GLU A 58 -10.38 -4.67 0.33
N TYR A 59 -9.63 -4.16 -0.67
CA TYR A 59 -8.87 -5.01 -1.58
C TYR A 59 -7.90 -5.96 -0.86
N PHE A 60 -7.12 -5.45 0.10
CA PHE A 60 -6.15 -6.30 0.81
C PHE A 60 -6.83 -7.28 1.77
N SER A 61 -8.00 -6.94 2.32
CA SER A 61 -8.78 -7.85 3.16
C SER A 61 -9.30 -9.02 2.32
N ASP A 62 -9.89 -8.75 1.16
CA ASP A 62 -10.38 -9.77 0.23
C ASP A 62 -9.23 -10.63 -0.33
N LEU A 63 -8.09 -9.99 -0.59
CA LEU A 63 -6.89 -10.69 -1.05
C LEU A 63 -6.34 -11.64 0.03
N LEU A 64 -6.44 -11.29 1.31
CA LEU A 64 -6.02 -12.15 2.43
C LEU A 64 -6.87 -13.41 2.58
N GLU A 65 -8.16 -13.35 2.21
CA GLU A 65 -9.04 -14.53 2.26
C GLU A 65 -8.66 -15.57 1.20
N THR A 66 -8.09 -15.11 0.09
CA THR A 66 -7.83 -15.96 -1.09
C THR A 66 -6.34 -16.28 -1.30
N HIS A 67 -5.44 -15.45 -0.78
CA HIS A 67 -4.00 -15.56 -1.04
C HIS A 67 -3.15 -15.53 0.25
N SER A 68 -1.92 -16.04 0.12
CA SER A 68 -0.96 -16.00 1.21
C SER A 68 -0.45 -14.58 1.50
N TRP A 69 -0.03 -14.35 2.75
CA TRP A 69 0.61 -13.10 3.18
C TRP A 69 1.78 -12.65 2.29
N SER A 70 2.55 -13.58 1.75
CA SER A 70 3.64 -13.25 0.82
C SER A 70 3.11 -12.63 -0.48
N SER A 71 1.96 -13.08 -0.97
CA SER A 71 1.31 -12.54 -2.16
C SER A 71 0.78 -11.12 -1.91
N VAL A 72 0.14 -10.90 -0.76
CA VAL A 72 -0.34 -9.58 -0.31
C VAL A 72 0.83 -8.60 -0.22
N LYS A 73 1.96 -9.04 0.35
CA LYS A 73 3.18 -8.24 0.45
C LYS A 73 3.70 -7.85 -0.93
N LEU A 74 3.75 -8.78 -1.89
CA LEU A 74 4.17 -8.48 -3.27
C LEU A 74 3.25 -7.45 -3.93
N ASP A 75 1.94 -7.55 -3.71
CA ASP A 75 0.98 -6.59 -4.26
C ASP A 75 1.14 -5.19 -3.68
N LEU A 76 1.32 -5.11 -2.37
CA LEU A 76 1.59 -3.86 -1.67
C LEU A 76 2.86 -3.18 -2.23
N TYR A 77 3.95 -3.92 -2.41
CA TYR A 77 5.18 -3.33 -2.94
C TYR A 77 5.08 -2.99 -4.42
N GLY A 78 4.37 -3.78 -5.23
CA GLY A 78 4.10 -3.47 -6.62
C GLY A 78 3.33 -2.15 -6.76
N LEU A 79 2.28 -1.98 -5.96
CA LEU A 79 1.48 -0.75 -5.93
C LEU A 79 2.29 0.45 -5.44
N LYS A 80 3.06 0.28 -4.35
CA LYS A 80 3.96 1.32 -3.84
C LYS A 80 4.95 1.79 -4.90
N PHE A 81 5.55 0.84 -5.63
CA PHE A 81 6.48 1.16 -6.71
C PHE A 81 5.79 1.96 -7.82
N PHE A 82 4.58 1.54 -8.20
CA PHE A 82 3.79 2.22 -9.23
C PHE A 82 3.48 3.67 -8.87
N TYR A 83 3.03 3.94 -7.64
CA TYR A 83 2.71 5.29 -7.19
C TYR A 83 3.93 6.22 -7.19
N ILE A 84 5.06 5.73 -6.69
CA ILE A 84 6.29 6.52 -6.58
C ILE A 84 6.90 6.80 -7.95
N HIS A 85 6.94 5.80 -8.84
CA HIS A 85 7.71 5.89 -10.08
C HIS A 85 6.88 6.19 -11.33
N VAL A 86 5.58 5.89 -11.34
CA VAL A 86 4.71 6.12 -12.50
C VAL A 86 3.83 7.35 -12.27
N LEU A 87 3.18 7.43 -11.10
CA LEU A 87 2.30 8.57 -10.79
C LEU A 87 3.06 9.75 -10.17
N HIS A 88 4.30 9.55 -9.73
CA HIS A 88 5.09 10.54 -8.99
C HIS A 88 4.34 11.12 -7.78
N LYS A 89 3.44 10.33 -7.19
CA LYS A 89 2.70 10.70 -5.99
C LYS A 89 3.49 10.26 -4.77
N LEU A 90 3.52 11.11 -3.74
CA LEU A 90 4.02 10.69 -2.44
C LEU A 90 3.12 9.55 -1.98
N TRP A 91 3.71 8.38 -1.71
CA TRP A 91 3.02 7.31 -1.02
C TRP A 91 2.76 7.80 0.40
N LEU A 92 1.66 8.56 0.57
CA LEU A 92 1.18 8.99 1.86
C LEU A 92 0.94 7.72 2.66
N HIS A 93 1.73 7.59 3.72
CA HIS A 93 1.70 6.51 4.67
C HIS A 93 0.26 6.06 4.88
N LEU A 94 -0.04 4.84 4.44
CA LEU A 94 -1.10 4.04 5.02
C LEU A 94 -0.78 3.91 6.51
N ASP A 95 -1.22 4.88 7.32
CA ASP A 95 -1.37 4.77 8.77
C ASP A 95 -2.55 3.81 9.11
N LEU A 96 -2.92 2.93 8.17
CA LEU A 96 -3.84 1.80 8.27
C LEU A 96 -3.57 0.92 9.48
N ILE A 97 -2.29 0.79 9.86
CA ILE A 97 -1.88 0.06 11.06
C ILE A 97 -1.55 1.08 12.13
N LYS A 98 -2.59 1.68 12.70
CA LYS A 98 -2.47 2.36 13.99
C LYS A 98 -2.54 1.28 15.08
N PRO A 99 -1.47 1.01 15.85
CA PRO A 99 -1.64 0.23 17.07
C PRO A 99 -2.67 0.94 17.96
N PRO A 100 -3.58 0.22 18.62
CA PRO A 100 -4.59 0.85 19.47
C PRO A 100 -3.86 1.71 20.50
N LYS A 101 -4.23 2.99 20.58
CA LYS A 101 -3.72 3.89 21.62
C LYS A 101 -4.05 3.22 22.96
N PRO A 102 -3.07 2.92 23.84
CA PRO A 102 -3.42 2.55 25.20
C PRO A 102 -4.17 3.73 25.80
N ASN A 103 -5.40 3.45 26.24
CA ASN A 103 -6.29 4.40 26.87
C ASN A 103 -5.51 5.13 27.96
N ALA A 104 -5.49 6.46 27.90
CA ALA A 104 -4.99 7.29 28.97
C ALA A 104 -5.76 6.93 30.24
N CYS A 105 -5.15 6.11 31.10
CA CYS A 105 -5.67 5.82 32.42
C CYS A 105 -5.49 7.09 33.23
N ARG A 106 -6.55 7.89 33.24
CA ARG A 106 -6.73 9.03 34.12
C ARG A 106 -6.93 8.46 35.53
N THR A 107 -5.85 8.21 36.24
CA THR A 107 -5.92 7.96 37.69
C THR A 107 -5.46 9.21 38.41
N SER A 108 -6.44 9.96 38.90
CA SER A 108 -6.29 10.95 39.95
C SER A 108 -5.93 10.23 41.26
N SER A 109 -4.79 10.54 41.86
CA SER A 109 -4.54 10.53 43.32
C SER A 109 -3.08 10.95 43.58
N LEU A 110 -2.82 12.17 44.06
CA LEU A 110 -2.65 12.51 45.48
C LEU A 110 -1.62 11.66 46.25
N LEU A 111 -0.58 12.36 46.73
CA LEU A 111 0.33 12.07 47.85
C LEU A 111 1.38 10.95 47.71
N ARG A 112 2.66 11.35 47.64
CA ARG A 112 3.55 11.38 48.82
C ARG A 112 4.89 12.11 48.57
N LYS A 113 5.37 12.73 49.66
CA LYS A 113 6.51 13.65 49.85
C LYS A 113 7.90 13.06 49.53
N PRO A 114 8.94 13.89 49.39
CA PRO A 114 10.33 13.44 49.26
C PRO A 114 10.88 12.97 50.62
N SER A 115 11.49 11.79 50.67
CA SER A 115 12.45 11.39 51.70
C SER A 115 13.85 11.34 51.08
N VAL A 116 14.67 12.33 51.44
CA VAL A 116 16.11 12.35 51.17
C VAL A 116 16.78 11.57 52.30
N CYS A 117 17.54 10.54 51.95
CA CYS A 117 18.55 9.90 52.80
C CYS A 117 19.83 9.84 51.98
N SER A 118 20.84 10.63 52.38
CA SER A 118 22.27 10.34 52.39
C SER A 118 23.05 11.61 52.71
#